data_AF-A2EYC9-F1
#
_entry.id   AF-A2EYC9-F1
#
_cell.length_a   1.000
_cell.length_b   1.000
_cell.length_c   1.000
_cell.angle_alpha   90.00
_cell.angle_beta   90.00
_cell.angle_gamma   90.00
#
_symmetry.space_group_name_H-M   'P 1'
#
loop_
_entity.id
_entity.type
_entity.pdbx_description
1 polymer ?
#
loop_
_entity_poly.entity_id
_entity_poly.type
_entity_poly.pdbx_seq_one_letter_code
_entity_poly.pdbx_strand_id
1 'polypeptide(L)' 'MNKTDSQGQTPLHILVNQHNLSPSQQDKAFQICDMLIVKGAKIDAKDKAGKTPYDYIRKKDYPDLKKRLRNQ' A
#
# COMPACT_ATOMS: atom_id res chain seq x y z
N MET A 1 -10.15 5.53 11.86
CA MET A 1 -11.04 5.76 10.69
C MET A 1 -10.41 5.10 9.47
N ASN A 2 -10.88 3.91 9.06
CA ASN A 2 -10.46 3.26 7.81
C ASN A 2 -11.26 3.86 6.64
N LYS A 3 -10.99 5.13 6.31
CA LYS A 3 -11.66 5.79 5.19
C LYS A 3 -11.11 5.19 3.90
N THR A 4 -11.94 4.39 3.25
CA THR A 4 -11.72 3.94 1.88
C THR A 4 -12.20 5.03 0.92
N ASP A 5 -11.55 5.17 -0.23
CA ASP A 5 -12.03 6.04 -1.28
C ASP A 5 -13.31 5.49 -1.95
N SER A 6 -13.77 6.17 -3.01
CA SER A 6 -14.92 5.75 -3.82
C SER A 6 -14.74 4.37 -4.49
N GLN A 7 -13.54 3.83 -4.54
CA GLN A 7 -13.18 2.51 -5.07
C GLN A 7 -12.94 1.46 -3.97
N GLY A 8 -13.20 1.78 -2.70
CA GLY A 8 -12.88 0.88 -1.58
C GLY A 8 -11.39 0.82 -1.25
N GLN A 9 -10.57 1.66 -1.89
CA GLN A 9 -9.13 1.69 -1.70
C GLN A 9 -8.78 2.37 -0.37
N THR A 10 -7.99 1.68 0.44
CA THR A 10 -7.34 2.27 1.62
C THR A 10 -6.20 3.20 1.21
N PRO A 11 -5.69 4.04 2.13
CA PRO A 11 -4.50 4.85 1.86
C PRO A 11 -3.30 4.03 1.36
N LEU A 12 -3.18 2.76 1.78
CA LEU A 12 -2.14 1.86 1.30
C LEU A 12 -2.33 1.46 -0.15
N HIS A 13 -3.56 1.22 -0.62
CA HIS A 13 -3.84 0.99 -2.04
C HIS A 13 -3.43 2.19 -2.88
N ILE A 14 -3.77 3.41 -2.44
CA ILE A 14 -3.44 4.62 -3.17
C ILE A 14 -1.92 4.80 -3.26
N LEU A 15 -1.21 4.58 -2.14
CA LEU A 15 0.25 4.63 -2.07
C LEU A 15 0.91 3.72 -3.12
N VAL A 16 0.44 2.48 -3.22
CA VAL A 16 1.02 1.49 -4.14
C VAL A 16 0.53 1.62 -5.57
N ASN A 17 -0.64 2.22 -5.79
CA ASN A 17 -1.21 2.41 -7.12
C ASN A 17 -0.51 3.53 -7.90
N GLN A 18 0.30 4.38 -7.25
CA GLN A 18 1.10 5.38 -7.95
C GLN A 18 1.99 4.68 -8.99
N HIS A 19 1.72 4.98 -10.26
CA HIS A 19 2.44 4.40 -11.38
C HIS A 19 3.84 5.01 -11.41
N ASN A 20 4.85 4.13 -11.30
CA ASN A 20 6.28 4.46 -11.33
C ASN A 20 6.80 5.27 -10.13
N LEU A 21 6.78 4.67 -8.93
CA LEU A 21 7.74 5.10 -7.91
C LEU A 21 9.15 4.83 -8.47
N SER A 22 9.84 5.90 -8.84
CA SER A 22 11.29 5.86 -9.08
C SER A 22 11.98 5.34 -7.81
N PRO A 23 13.21 4.79 -7.89
CA PRO A 23 13.95 4.32 -6.71
C PRO A 23 14.00 5.37 -5.59
N SER A 24 14.19 6.66 -5.94
CA SER A 24 14.17 7.79 -5.00
C SER A 24 12.81 8.07 -4.34
N GLN A 25 11.71 7.58 -4.90
CA GLN A 25 10.36 7.71 -4.35
C GLN A 25 9.96 6.50 -3.50
N GLN A 26 10.67 5.37 -3.61
CA GLN A 26 10.43 4.19 -2.79
C GLN A 26 10.65 4.50 -1.31
N ASP A 27 11.70 5.26 -0.97
CA ASP A 27 11.99 5.68 0.41
C ASP A 27 10.84 6.46 1.04
N LYS A 28 10.25 7.38 0.28
CA LYS A 28 9.09 8.14 0.71
C LYS A 28 7.87 7.23 0.88
N ALA A 29 7.69 6.27 -0.03
CA ALA A 29 6.61 5.31 0.07
C ALA A 29 6.76 4.41 1.30
N PHE A 30 7.97 4.01 1.66
CA PHE A 30 8.24 3.25 2.88
C PHE A 30 7.85 4.05 4.12
N GLN A 31 8.30 5.30 4.24
CA GLN A 31 7.96 6.15 5.39
C GLN A 31 6.46 6.34 5.54
N ILE A 32 5.74 6.56 4.43
CA ILE A 32 4.28 6.67 4.44
C ILE A 32 3.64 5.33 4.84
N CYS A 33 4.14 4.21 4.34
CA CYS A 33 3.63 2.88 4.68
C CYS A 33 3.76 2.60 6.18
N ASP A 34 4.91 2.89 6.80
CA ASP A 34 5.08 2.72 8.25
C ASP A 34 4.14 3.63 9.03
N MET A 35 4.03 4.90 8.62
CA MET A 35 3.15 5.84 9.29
C MET A 35 1.69 5.37 9.22
N LEU A 36 1.25 4.84 8.08
CA LEU A 36 -0.10 4.30 7.91
C LEU A 36 -0.31 3.05 8.78
N ILE A 37 0.66 2.13 8.83
CA ILE A 37 0.60 0.94 9.69
C ILE A 37 0.51 1.34 11.16
N VAL A 38 1.37 2.26 11.62
CA VAL A 38 1.35 2.80 13.00
C VAL A 38 0.03 3.48 13.33
N LYS A 39 -0.62 4.12 12.35
CA LYS A 39 -1.95 4.73 12.49
C LYS A 39 -3.09 3.69 12.49
N GLY A 40 -2.79 2.40 12.39
CA GLY A 40 -3.78 1.32 12.37
C GLY A 40 -4.47 1.14 11.02
N ALA A 41 -3.79 1.49 9.92
CA ALA A 41 -4.31 1.22 8.58
C ALA A 41 -4.41 -0.28 8.33
N LYS A 42 -5.56 -0.72 7.82
CA LYS A 42 -5.76 -2.11 7.39
C LYS A 42 -4.94 -2.42 6.15
N ILE A 43 -3.92 -3.25 6.32
CA ILE A 43 -3.05 -3.77 5.25
C ILE A 43 -3.73 -4.86 4.43
N ASP A 44 -4.73 -5.52 5.01
CA ASP A 44 -5.48 -6.66 4.47
C ASP A 44 -6.83 -6.24 3.88
N ALA A 45 -7.16 -4.95 3.96
CA ALA A 45 -8.39 -4.42 3.39
C ALA A 45 -8.44 -4.72 1.89
N LYS A 46 -9.61 -5.13 1.41
CA LYS A 46 -9.87 -5.33 0.00
C LYS A 46 -10.58 -4.13 -0.57
N ASP A 47 -10.17 -3.70 -1.75
CA ASP A 47 -10.89 -2.73 -2.55
C ASP A 47 -12.17 -3.33 -3.17
N LYS A 48 -12.90 -2.54 -3.96
CA LYS A 48 -14.10 -3.01 -4.68
C LYS A 48 -13.81 -4.12 -5.70
N ALA A 49 -12.58 -4.24 -6.18
CA ALA A 49 -12.15 -5.32 -7.06
C ALA A 49 -11.72 -6.58 -6.29
N GLY A 50 -11.83 -6.58 -4.96
CA GLY A 50 -11.42 -7.69 -4.09
C GLY A 50 -9.91 -7.82 -3.92
N LYS A 51 -9.13 -6.81 -4.32
CA LYS A 51 -7.67 -6.78 -4.25
C LYS A 51 -7.21 -6.08 -2.99
N THR A 52 -6.10 -6.55 -2.43
CA THR A 52 -5.40 -5.92 -1.30
C THR A 52 -4.32 -4.97 -1.81
N PRO A 53 -3.77 -4.06 -0.97
CA PRO A 53 -2.60 -3.26 -1.34
C PRO A 53 -1.43 -4.13 -1.80
N TYR A 54 -1.25 -5.31 -1.20
CA TYR A 54 -0.21 -6.26 -1.59
C TYR A 54 -0.39 -6.76 -3.03
N ASP A 55 -1.63 -7.01 -3.47
CA ASP A 55 -1.93 -7.48 -4.83
C ASP A 55 -1.51 -6.47 -5.91
N TYR A 56 -1.60 -5.17 -5.60
CA TYR A 56 -1.18 -4.09 -6.51
C TYR A 56 0.33 -4.03 -6.73
N ILE A 57 1.13 -4.39 -5.72
CA ILE A 57 2.59 -4.42 -5.82
C ILE A 57 3.15 -5.78 -6.17
N ARG A 58 2.34 -6.84 -6.17
CA ARG A 58 2.80 -8.21 -6.43
C ARG A 58 3.64 -8.31 -7.71
N LYS A 59 3.19 -7.60 -8.76
CA LYS A 59 3.85 -7.51 -10.08
C LYS A 59 4.87 -6.38 -10.22
N LYS A 60 5.02 -5.50 -9.22
CA LYS A 60 5.97 -4.37 -9.22
C LYS A 60 7.29 -4.75 -8.56
N ASP A 61 8.37 -4.06 -8.90
CA ASP A 61 9.68 -4.29 -8.29
C ASP A 61 9.91 -3.39 -7.07
N TYR A 62 9.17 -3.67 -5.99
CA TYR A 62 9.25 -2.94 -4.72
C TYR A 62 9.52 -3.91 -3.55
N PRO A 63 10.76 -4.42 -3.42
CA PRO A 63 11.09 -5.49 -2.47
C PRO A 63 10.77 -5.13 -1.01
N ASP A 64 11.09 -3.92 -0.56
CA ASP A 64 10.87 -3.54 0.84
C ASP A 64 9.39 -3.29 1.17
N LEU A 65 8.62 -2.71 0.23
CA LEU A 65 7.15 -2.56 0.39
C LEU A 65 6.49 -3.94 0.44
N LYS A 66 6.92 -4.86 -0.44
CA LYS A 66 6.45 -6.25 -0.41
C LYS A 66 6.75 -6.91 0.93
N LYS A 67 7.94 -6.70 1.48
CA LYS A 67 8.32 -7.25 2.78
C LYS A 67 7.41 -6.72 3.89
N ARG A 68 7.15 -5.41 3.94
CA ARG A 68 6.31 -4.79 4.97
C ARG A 68 4.85 -5.23 4.91
N LEU A 69 4.29 -5.32 3.70
CA LEU A 69 2.91 -5.77 3.49
C LEU A 69 2.74 -7.30 3.60
N ARG A 70 3.83 -8.07 3.61
CA ARG A 70 3.83 -9.54 3.77
C ARG A 70 4.08 -10.02 5.21
N ASN A 71 4.82 -9.26 6.02
CA ASN A 71 5.32 -9.68 7.35
C ASN A 71 4.53 -9.10 8.54
N GLN A 72 3.23 -8.87 8.41
CA GLN A 72 2.35 -8.44 9.51
C GLN A 72 1.20 -9.43 9.64
#